data_AF-A0A3C1Y5S0-F1
#
_entry.id   AF-A0A3C1Y5S0-F1
#
_cell.length_a   1.000
_cell.length_b   1.000
_cell.length_c   1.000
_cell.angle_alpha   90.00
_cell.angle_beta   90.00
_cell.angle_gamma   90.00
#
_symmetry.space_group_name_H-M   'P 1'
#
loop_
_entity.id
_entity.type
_entity.pdbx_description
1 polymer ?
#
loop_
_entity_poly.entity_id
_entity_poly.type
_entity_poly.pdbx_seq_one_letter_code
_entity_poly.pdbx_strand_id
1 'polypeptide(L)'
;MQNTSSLSQPYADGVPPRESAISAVSWAAVFAGAVIAAALSLALFAGGTGLGFLSVSPWGDEGVSAPTIGIGIIVWMLITQILSYGIGGYVAGRLRTKWVDVHSDEVYFRDTAHGFLVWALSAVVSAALLGSALASMASGVAKAGASVAAAAGTAATAAATAGAAG
;
A
#
# COMPACT_ATOMS: atom_id res chain seq x y z
N MET A 1 27.52 -62.43 -28.35
CA MET A 1 28.09 -61.46 -29.31
C MET A 1 26.94 -60.64 -29.87
N GLN A 2 27.06 -59.31 -29.79
CA GLN A 2 26.28 -58.20 -30.40
C GLN A 2 24.83 -58.49 -30.87
N ASN A 3 23.83 -57.67 -30.52
CA ASN A 3 23.81 -56.31 -31.00
C ASN A 3 22.97 -55.35 -30.13
N THR A 4 23.66 -54.38 -29.55
CA THR A 4 23.17 -53.10 -29.04
C THR A 4 22.91 -52.18 -30.24
N SER A 5 21.68 -52.08 -30.73
CA SER A 5 21.37 -51.20 -31.87
C SER A 5 19.92 -50.72 -31.90
N SER A 6 19.50 -50.02 -30.85
CA SER A 6 18.38 -49.07 -30.92
C SER A 6 18.68 -47.73 -30.22
N LEU A 7 19.96 -47.44 -29.94
CA LEU A 7 20.44 -46.11 -29.53
C LEU A 7 20.69 -45.25 -30.78
N SER A 8 19.62 -44.81 -31.44
CA SER A 8 19.65 -43.69 -32.37
C SER A 8 18.25 -43.43 -32.93
N GLN A 9 17.30 -43.16 -32.02
CA GLN A 9 16.17 -42.34 -32.43
C GLN A 9 16.73 -40.92 -32.60
N PRO A 10 16.82 -40.38 -33.83
CA PRO A 10 17.27 -39.02 -34.02
C PRO A 10 16.35 -38.13 -33.20
N TYR A 11 16.96 -37.24 -32.42
CA TYR A 11 16.33 -36.07 -31.83
C TYR A 11 15.43 -35.45 -32.91
N ALA A 12 14.13 -35.77 -32.87
CA ALA A 12 13.18 -35.26 -33.84
C ALA A 12 13.15 -33.75 -33.67
N ASP A 13 13.50 -33.08 -34.76
CA ASP A 13 13.82 -31.67 -34.83
C ASP A 13 12.67 -30.76 -34.36
N GLY A 14 13.04 -29.76 -33.56
CA GLY A 14 12.76 -28.38 -33.98
C GLY A 14 11.36 -27.82 -33.74
N VAL A 15 10.62 -28.25 -32.72
CA VAL A 15 9.60 -27.36 -32.16
C VAL A 15 10.30 -26.47 -31.12
N PRO A 16 10.68 -25.22 -31.45
CA PRO A 16 11.15 -24.30 -30.41
C PRO A 16 10.06 -24.24 -29.33
N PRO A 17 10.42 -24.17 -28.03
CA PRO A 17 9.43 -23.94 -26.99
C PRO A 17 8.55 -22.80 -27.46
N ARG A 18 7.23 -23.01 -27.56
CA ARG A 18 6.29 -21.94 -27.88
C ARG A 18 6.23 -21.03 -26.67
N GLU A 19 7.25 -20.20 -26.51
CA GLU A 19 7.25 -19.06 -25.62
C GLU A 19 6.06 -18.22 -26.03
N SER A 20 5.13 -18.06 -25.10
CA SER A 20 3.89 -17.46 -25.48
C SER A 20 4.01 -15.94 -25.45
N ALA A 21 3.45 -15.30 -26.47
CA ALA A 21 3.57 -13.86 -26.71
C ALA A 21 2.81 -12.98 -25.69
N ILE A 22 2.11 -13.59 -24.72
CA ILE A 22 1.30 -12.88 -23.74
C ILE A 22 2.11 -12.74 -22.44
N SER A 23 2.15 -11.51 -21.92
CA SER A 23 2.80 -11.18 -20.64
C SER A 23 2.40 -12.15 -19.52
N ALA A 24 3.40 -12.66 -18.79
CA ALA A 24 3.16 -13.49 -17.61
C ALA A 24 2.46 -12.72 -16.48
N VAL A 25 2.59 -11.39 -16.47
CA VAL A 25 2.05 -10.46 -15.47
C VAL A 25 0.80 -9.77 -16.04
N SER A 26 -0.31 -9.88 -15.31
CA SER A 26 -1.54 -9.14 -15.56
C SER A 26 -1.54 -7.85 -14.73
N TRP A 27 -1.10 -6.74 -15.32
CA TRP A 27 -1.08 -5.44 -14.63
C TRP A 27 -2.46 -4.97 -14.18
N ALA A 28 -3.50 -5.22 -14.97
CA ALA A 28 -4.88 -4.91 -14.58
C ALA A 28 -5.29 -5.65 -13.28
N ALA A 29 -4.88 -6.91 -13.12
CA ALA A 29 -5.12 -7.68 -11.91
C ALA A 29 -4.35 -7.13 -10.71
N VAL A 30 -3.09 -6.71 -10.91
CA VAL A 30 -2.28 -6.08 -9.87
C VAL A 30 -2.91 -4.76 -9.40
N PHE A 31 -3.35 -3.90 -10.34
CA PHE A 31 -4.04 -2.66 -9.99
C PHE A 31 -5.33 -2.92 -9.23
N ALA A 32 -6.17 -3.86 -9.70
CA ALA A 32 -7.40 -4.22 -9.00
C ALA A 32 -7.12 -4.71 -7.57
N GLY A 33 -6.14 -5.60 -7.39
CA GLY A 33 -5.72 -6.08 -6.07
C GLY A 33 -5.19 -4.98 -5.16
N ALA A 34 -4.39 -4.05 -5.69
CA ALA A 34 -3.87 -2.91 -4.94
C ALA A 34 -4.97 -1.95 -4.48
N VAL A 35 -5.96 -1.68 -5.35
CA VAL A 35 -7.13 -0.87 -5.00
C VAL A 35 -7.95 -1.53 -3.89
N ILE A 36 -8.17 -2.86 -3.98
CA ILE A 36 -8.88 -3.62 -2.94
C ILE A 36 -8.10 -3.58 -1.62
N ALA A 37 -6.79 -3.81 -1.65
CA ALA A 37 -5.95 -3.73 -0.46
C ALA A 37 -6.01 -2.35 0.19
N ALA A 38 -5.90 -1.28 -0.60
CA ALA A 38 -6.00 0.09 -0.12
C ALA A 38 -7.37 0.41 0.50
N ALA A 39 -8.45 0.00 -0.16
CA ALA A 39 -9.82 0.20 0.34
C ALA A 39 -10.05 -0.54 1.67
N LEU A 40 -9.60 -1.80 1.78
CA LEU A 40 -9.69 -2.58 3.02
C LEU A 40 -8.83 -1.98 4.13
N SER A 41 -7.62 -1.53 3.80
CA SER A 41 -6.73 -0.88 4.78
C SER A 41 -7.37 0.38 5.34
N LEU A 42 -7.97 1.22 4.48
CA LEU A 42 -8.64 2.44 4.91
C LEU A 42 -9.89 2.15 5.75
N ALA A 43 -10.70 1.16 5.36
CA ALA A 43 -11.88 0.76 6.09
C ALA A 43 -11.54 0.22 7.50
N LEU A 44 -10.53 -0.66 7.59
CA LEU A 44 -10.07 -1.23 8.86
C LEU A 44 -9.33 -0.20 9.71
N PHE A 45 -8.60 0.73 9.09
CA PHE A 45 -8.01 1.87 9.80
C PHE A 45 -9.11 2.72 10.45
N ALA A 46 -10.13 3.13 9.68
CA ALA A 46 -11.27 3.88 10.21
C ALA A 46 -12.01 3.10 11.32
N GLY A 47 -12.27 1.80 11.11
CA GLY A 47 -12.87 0.93 12.12
C GLY A 47 -12.04 0.85 13.41
N GLY A 48 -10.72 0.71 13.30
CA GLY A 48 -9.79 0.71 14.42
C GLY A 48 -9.78 2.02 15.20
N THR A 49 -9.82 3.16 14.49
CA THR A 49 -9.93 4.47 15.16
C THR A 49 -11.23 4.61 15.95
N GLY A 50 -12.36 4.13 15.39
CA GLY A 50 -13.64 4.10 16.09
C GLY A 50 -13.59 3.26 17.37
N LEU A 51 -13.05 2.04 17.28
CA LEU A 51 -12.85 1.17 18.45
C LEU A 51 -11.89 1.80 19.50
N GLY A 52 -10.86 2.50 19.03
CA GLY A 52 -9.93 3.23 19.89
C GLY A 52 -10.61 4.34 20.67
N PHE A 53 -11.47 5.14 20.04
CA PHE A 53 -12.23 6.20 20.73
C PHE A 53 -13.19 5.65 21.78
N LEU A 54 -13.75 4.45 21.60
CA LEU A 54 -14.58 3.80 22.62
C LEU A 54 -13.79 3.38 23.87
N SER A 55 -12.46 3.28 23.76
CA SER A 55 -11.60 2.80 24.85
C SER A 55 -11.01 3.93 25.72
N VAL A 56 -11.21 5.19 25.31
CA VAL A 56 -10.67 6.38 25.99
C VAL A 56 -11.82 7.12 26.69
N SER A 57 -11.70 7.34 28.01
CA SER A 57 -12.63 8.24 28.70
C SER A 57 -12.12 9.68 28.62
N PRO A 58 -13.00 10.67 28.41
CA PRO A 58 -12.65 12.09 28.52
C PRO A 58 -12.57 12.57 29.98
N TRP A 59 -13.00 11.77 30.95
CA TRP A 59 -12.97 12.09 32.38
C TRP A 59 -11.69 11.54 33.03
N GLY A 60 -11.11 12.30 33.95
CA GLY A 60 -9.84 11.95 34.60
C GLY A 60 -9.93 10.62 35.36
N ASP A 61 -8.85 9.83 35.31
CA ASP A 61 -8.70 8.51 35.94
C ASP A 61 -9.66 7.41 35.44
N GLU A 62 -10.37 7.65 34.34
CA GLU A 62 -11.19 6.66 33.65
C GLU A 62 -10.60 6.32 32.27
N GLY A 63 -10.73 5.06 31.84
CA GLY A 63 -10.28 4.61 30.51
C GLY A 63 -9.01 3.75 30.53
N VAL A 64 -8.61 3.30 29.33
CA VAL A 64 -7.49 2.38 29.14
C VAL A 64 -6.15 3.11 29.19
N SER A 65 -5.15 2.51 29.86
CA SER A 65 -3.81 3.09 29.97
C SER A 65 -3.14 3.31 28.60
N ALA A 66 -2.29 4.35 28.48
CA ALA A 66 -1.60 4.69 27.23
C ALA A 66 -0.75 3.53 26.63
N PRO A 67 0.01 2.74 27.42
CA PRO A 67 0.72 1.57 26.89
C PRO A 67 -0.21 0.51 26.29
N THR A 68 -1.35 0.26 26.94
CA THR A 68 -2.34 -0.71 26.45
C THR A 68 -2.96 -0.25 25.13
N ILE A 69 -3.28 1.04 24.99
CA ILE A 69 -3.75 1.62 23.73
C ILE A 69 -2.67 1.44 22.64
N GLY A 70 -1.41 1.72 22.96
CA GLY A 70 -0.30 1.56 22.02
C GLY A 70 -0.16 0.12 21.50
N ILE A 71 -0.20 -0.87 22.39
CA ILE A 71 -0.17 -2.29 22.01
C ILE A 71 -1.40 -2.65 21.16
N GLY A 72 -2.58 -2.17 21.53
CA GLY A 72 -3.81 -2.38 20.78
C GLY A 72 -3.74 -1.85 19.34
N ILE A 73 -3.17 -0.65 19.16
CA ILE A 73 -2.92 -0.06 17.84
C ILE A 73 -1.98 -0.96 17.01
N ILE A 74 -0.86 -1.42 17.60
CA ILE A 74 0.10 -2.28 16.89
C ILE A 74 -0.58 -3.57 16.43
N VAL A 75 -1.28 -4.27 17.33
CA VAL A 75 -1.98 -5.52 17.03
C VAL A 75 -3.04 -5.30 15.95
N TRP A 76 -3.84 -4.25 16.08
CA TRP A 76 -4.88 -3.91 15.11
C TRP A 76 -4.30 -3.60 13.73
N MET A 77 -3.18 -2.87 13.67
CA MET A 77 -2.52 -2.57 12.41
C MET A 77 -1.95 -3.83 11.76
N LEU A 78 -1.36 -4.75 12.52
CA LEU A 78 -0.90 -6.03 11.96
C LEU A 78 -2.05 -6.83 11.33
N ILE A 79 -3.19 -6.93 12.03
CA ILE A 79 -4.40 -7.57 11.51
C ILE A 79 -4.86 -6.88 10.22
N THR A 80 -4.90 -5.54 10.23
CA THR A 80 -5.28 -4.73 9.07
C THR A 80 -4.42 -5.04 7.86
N GLN A 81 -3.09 -5.09 8.02
CA GLN A 81 -2.18 -5.39 6.92
C GLN A 81 -2.36 -6.81 6.40
N ILE A 82 -2.48 -7.79 7.29
CA ILE A 82 -2.65 -9.20 6.91
C ILE A 82 -3.93 -9.38 6.09
N LEU A 83 -5.06 -8.86 6.58
CA LEU A 83 -6.36 -8.99 5.90
C LEU A 83 -6.35 -8.28 4.55
N SER A 84 -5.87 -7.03 4.52
CA SER A 84 -5.89 -6.20 3.32
C SER A 84 -5.04 -6.78 2.18
N TYR A 85 -3.78 -7.14 2.47
CA TYR A 85 -2.87 -7.67 1.46
C TYR A 85 -3.15 -9.12 1.12
N GLY A 86 -3.63 -9.92 2.08
CA GLY A 86 -4.09 -11.28 1.82
C GLY A 86 -5.23 -11.31 0.82
N ILE A 87 -6.26 -10.49 1.03
CA ILE A 87 -7.43 -10.42 0.15
C ILE A 87 -7.07 -9.79 -1.21
N GLY A 88 -6.36 -8.65 -1.21
CA GLY A 88 -5.96 -7.97 -2.45
C GLY A 88 -5.08 -8.85 -3.33
N GLY A 89 -4.10 -9.55 -2.73
CA GLY A 89 -3.24 -10.49 -3.44
C GLY A 89 -4.00 -11.72 -3.95
N TYR A 90 -4.92 -12.28 -3.16
CA TYR A 90 -5.76 -13.40 -3.59
C TYR A 90 -6.64 -13.04 -4.79
N VAL A 91 -7.25 -11.86 -4.79
CA VAL A 91 -8.08 -11.38 -5.91
C VAL A 91 -7.21 -11.14 -7.15
N ALA A 92 -6.03 -10.53 -7.00
CA ALA A 92 -5.10 -10.35 -8.13
C ALA A 92 -4.65 -11.69 -8.73
N GLY A 93 -4.38 -12.70 -7.90
CA GLY A 93 -4.09 -14.06 -8.37
C GLY A 93 -5.26 -14.66 -9.15
N ARG A 94 -6.50 -14.45 -8.71
CA ARG A 94 -7.71 -14.93 -9.39
C ARG A 94 -8.03 -14.21 -10.70
N LEU A 95 -7.67 -12.93 -10.83
CA LEU A 95 -7.95 -12.12 -12.03
C LEU A 95 -6.89 -12.26 -13.14
N ARG A 96 -5.82 -13.03 -12.93
CA ARG A 96 -4.83 -13.25 -13.98
C ARG A 96 -5.37 -14.14 -15.10
N THR A 97 -4.88 -13.94 -16.31
CA THR A 97 -5.16 -14.81 -17.45
C THR A 97 -4.72 -16.24 -17.14
N LYS A 98 -5.62 -17.22 -17.27
CA LYS A 98 -5.32 -18.63 -17.03
C LYS A 98 -4.61 -19.22 -18.25
N TRP A 99 -3.47 -19.85 -18.00
CA TRP A 99 -2.68 -20.56 -19.00
C TRP A 99 -3.03 -22.04 -18.92
N VAL A 100 -3.50 -22.61 -20.03
CA VAL A 100 -3.68 -24.05 -20.20
C VAL A 100 -2.32 -24.67 -20.56
N ASP A 101 -2.01 -25.85 -20.00
CA ASP A 101 -0.73 -26.60 -20.13
C ASP A 101 0.52 -26.05 -19.41
N VAL A 102 0.35 -25.33 -18.29
CA VAL A 102 1.48 -24.93 -17.43
C VAL A 102 1.58 -25.82 -16.19
N HIS A 103 2.80 -26.21 -15.82
CA HIS A 103 3.10 -26.97 -14.61
C HIS A 103 2.50 -26.30 -13.36
N SER A 104 1.95 -27.11 -12.45
CA SER A 104 1.30 -26.62 -11.23
C SER A 104 2.20 -25.71 -10.38
N ASP A 105 3.50 -25.95 -10.33
CA ASP A 105 4.45 -25.14 -9.54
C ASP A 105 4.58 -23.71 -10.06
N GLU A 106 4.56 -23.54 -11.38
CA GLU A 106 4.60 -22.22 -12.04
C GLU A 106 3.30 -21.44 -11.80
N VAL A 107 2.17 -22.15 -11.68
CA VAL A 107 0.88 -21.54 -11.31
C VAL A 107 0.97 -20.92 -9.91
N TYR A 108 1.54 -21.63 -8.93
CA TYR A 108 1.73 -21.12 -7.57
C TYR A 108 2.71 -19.95 -7.52
N PHE A 109 3.86 -20.05 -8.21
CA PHE A 109 4.84 -18.97 -8.27
C PHE A 109 4.23 -17.67 -8.78
N ARG A 110 3.41 -17.75 -9.85
CA ARG A 110 2.75 -16.58 -10.45
C ARG A 110 1.69 -15.97 -9.54
N ASP A 111 0.96 -16.77 -8.78
CA ASP A 111 -0.02 -16.26 -7.81
C ASP A 111 0.68 -15.49 -6.69
N THR A 112 1.79 -16.04 -6.16
CA THR A 112 2.60 -15.35 -5.16
C THR A 112 3.25 -14.09 -5.73
N ALA A 113 3.72 -14.12 -6.98
CA ALA A 113 4.30 -12.95 -7.65
C ALA A 113 3.26 -11.83 -7.84
N HIS A 114 2.01 -12.14 -8.22
CA HIS A 114 0.96 -11.12 -8.31
C HIS A 114 0.62 -10.55 -6.93
N GLY A 115 0.55 -11.38 -5.90
CA GLY A 115 0.38 -10.92 -4.51
C GLY A 115 1.52 -10.00 -4.06
N PHE A 116 2.76 -10.35 -4.38
CA PHE A 116 3.93 -9.52 -4.09
C PHE A 116 3.92 -8.19 -4.85
N LEU A 117 3.51 -8.19 -6.13
CA LEU A 117 3.35 -6.96 -6.92
C LEU A 117 2.26 -6.06 -6.36
N VAL A 118 1.13 -6.63 -5.92
CA VAL A 118 0.06 -5.88 -5.24
C VAL A 118 0.61 -5.20 -3.98
N TRP A 119 1.37 -5.94 -3.16
CA TRP A 119 1.99 -5.40 -1.96
C TRP A 119 2.97 -4.27 -2.29
N ALA A 120 3.89 -4.50 -3.24
CA ALA A 120 4.90 -3.52 -3.63
C ALA A 120 4.28 -2.24 -4.20
N LEU A 121 3.30 -2.37 -5.11
CA LEU A 121 2.59 -1.22 -5.68
C LEU A 121 1.86 -0.42 -4.60
N SER A 122 1.15 -1.11 -3.71
CA SER A 122 0.43 -0.46 -2.61
C SER A 122 1.37 0.28 -1.66
N ALA A 123 2.55 -0.28 -1.38
CA ALA A 123 3.57 0.37 -0.55
C ALA A 123 4.11 1.65 -1.22
N VAL A 124 4.40 1.61 -2.52
CA VAL A 124 4.85 2.78 -3.29
C VAL A 124 3.78 3.88 -3.30
N VAL A 125 2.52 3.51 -3.58
CA VAL A 125 1.39 4.44 -3.57
C VAL A 125 1.21 5.05 -2.17
N SER A 126 1.25 4.23 -1.13
CA SER A 126 1.14 4.69 0.26
C SER A 126 2.26 5.67 0.60
N ALA A 127 3.51 5.36 0.24
CA ALA A 127 4.64 6.26 0.48
C ALA A 127 4.48 7.61 -0.25
N ALA A 128 4.01 7.59 -1.50
CA ALA A 128 3.74 8.81 -2.27
C ALA A 128 2.62 9.65 -1.63
N LEU A 129 1.53 9.01 -1.17
CA LEU A 129 0.43 9.68 -0.49
C LEU A 129 0.86 10.25 0.86
N LEU A 130 1.60 9.48 1.68
CA LEU A 130 2.13 9.95 2.96
C LEU A 130 3.09 11.13 2.75
N GLY A 131 4.01 11.02 1.79
CA GLY A 131 4.92 12.11 1.44
C GLY A 131 4.16 13.37 1.02
N SER A 132 3.11 13.21 0.20
CA SER A 132 2.26 14.33 -0.23
C SER A 132 1.48 14.96 0.93
N ALA A 133 0.95 14.15 1.84
CA ALA A 133 0.25 14.64 3.03
C ALA A 133 1.20 15.42 3.95
N LEU A 134 2.39 14.90 4.21
CA LEU A 134 3.42 15.57 5.02
C LEU A 134 3.88 16.89 4.39
N ALA A 135 4.11 16.90 3.08
CA ALA A 135 4.46 18.13 2.35
C ALA A 135 3.32 19.16 2.42
N SER A 136 2.08 18.73 2.27
CA SER A 136 0.90 19.60 2.36
C SER A 136 0.77 20.21 3.75
N MET A 137 0.94 19.41 4.81
CA MET A 137 0.93 19.88 6.20
C MET A 137 2.04 20.90 6.46
N ALA A 138 3.27 20.60 6.04
CA ALA A 138 4.40 21.53 6.19
C ALA A 138 4.15 22.86 5.47
N SER A 139 3.61 22.80 4.25
CA SER A 139 3.26 24.01 3.49
C SER A 139 2.13 24.81 4.16
N GLY A 140 1.16 24.13 4.78
CA GLY A 140 0.08 24.75 5.54
C GLY A 140 0.60 25.50 6.77
N VAL A 141 1.50 24.87 7.54
CA VAL A 141 2.16 25.51 8.69
C VAL A 141 2.99 26.71 8.27
N ALA A 142 3.79 26.59 7.21
CA ALA A 142 4.58 27.70 6.69
C ALA A 142 3.70 28.88 6.26
N LYS A 143 2.59 28.62 5.55
CA LYS A 143 1.62 29.65 5.15
C LYS A 143 0.94 30.29 6.37
N ALA A 144 0.55 29.51 7.37
CA ALA A 144 -0.02 30.02 8.61
C ALA A 144 0.97 30.93 9.35
N GLY A 145 2.23 30.50 9.51
CA GLY A 145 3.28 31.31 10.13
C GLY A 145 3.56 32.61 9.36
N ALA A 146 3.63 32.53 8.03
CA ALA A 146 3.79 33.71 7.17
C ALA A 146 2.62 34.68 7.29
N SER A 147 1.38 34.18 7.41
CA SER A 147 0.19 35.02 7.60
C SER A 147 0.20 35.74 8.96
N VAL A 148 0.64 35.07 10.03
CA VAL A 148 0.79 35.67 11.37
C VAL A 148 1.91 36.72 11.36
N ALA A 149 3.04 36.43 10.73
CA ALA A 149 4.15 37.38 10.60
C ALA A 149 3.77 38.61 9.76
N ALA A 150 3.04 38.42 8.66
CA ALA A 150 2.53 39.53 7.85
C ALA A 150 1.53 40.38 8.63
N ALA A 151 0.60 39.77 9.37
CA ALA A 151 -0.34 40.48 10.24
C ALA A 151 0.39 41.29 11.33
N ALA A 152 1.41 40.71 11.97
CA ALA A 152 2.25 41.40 12.94
C ALA A 152 3.01 42.59 12.30
N GLY A 153 3.55 42.42 11.09
CA GLY A 153 4.23 43.49 10.35
C GLY A 153 3.30 44.65 9.98
N THR A 154 2.07 44.35 9.54
CA THR A 154 1.05 45.39 9.27
C THR A 154 0.63 46.13 10.53
N ALA A 155 0.48 45.43 11.65
CA ALA A 155 0.16 46.03 12.94
C ALA A 155 1.30 46.94 13.45
N ALA A 156 2.55 46.50 13.31
CA ALA A 156 3.72 47.30 13.68
C ALA A 156 3.85 48.57 12.82
N THR A 157 3.58 48.47 11.51
CA THR A 157 3.60 49.63 10.60
C THR A 157 2.49 50.63 10.93
N ALA A 158 1.27 50.13 11.21
CA ALA A 158 0.15 50.97 11.61
C ALA A 158 0.41 51.71 12.94
N ALA A 159 1.00 51.02 13.93
CA ALA A 159 1.41 51.63 15.20
C ALA A 159 2.48 52.72 15.01
N ALA A 160 3.46 52.50 14.13
CA ALA A 160 4.49 53.48 13.82
C ALA A 160 3.92 54.73 13.13
N THR A 161 2.96 54.58 12.20
CA THR A 161 2.31 55.73 11.55
C THR A 161 1.41 56.52 12.49
N ALA A 162 0.76 55.86 13.44
CA ALA A 162 -0.07 56.54 14.44
C ALA A 162 0.78 57.36 15.44
N GLY A 163 1.95 56.85 15.82
CA GLY A 163 2.89 57.57 16.68
C GLY A 163 3.62 58.75 16.01
N ALA A 164 3.70 58.78 14.68
CA ALA A 164 4.28 59.90 13.93
C ALA A 164 3.28 61.05 13.66
N ALA A 165 1.99 60.83 13.92
CA ALA A 165 0.91 61.79 13.67
C ALA A 165 0.42 62.51 14.94
N GLY A 166 0.99 62.21 16.11
CA GLY A 166 0.73 62.88 17.39
C GLY A 166 1.94 63.69 17.85
#